data_AF-A0ABD1N0R4-F1
#
_entry.id   AF-A0ABD1N0R4-F1
#
_cell.length_a   1.000
_cell.length_b   1.000
_cell.length_c   1.000
_cell.angle_alpha   90.00
_cell.angle_beta   90.00
_cell.angle_gamma   90.00
#
_symmetry.space_group_name_H-M   'P 1'
#
loop_
_entity.id
_entity.type
_entity.pdbx_description
1 polymer ?
#
loop_
_entity_poly.entity_id
_entity_poly.type
_entity_poly.pdbx_seq_one_letter_code
_entity_poly.pdbx_strand_id
1 'polypeptide(L)'
;MRRILNLVSSFALQAILLASLTLSQPSLPWKEWNRNLANQICKKTPFYDLCSSILHSNPLSLKPDLKGVALLMMNNILANASDTLSYIEGLIKNTSNRDLEQALAFCAESYIPLVKYILPQAVDAISQGRFGFASYCIFYALKEINSCDKKFSGASQAPLRDRKNIVQKLVNVASAIIKLLLKG
;
A
#
# COMPACT_ATOMS: atom_id res chain seq x y z
N MET A 1 0.00 -62.06 1.47
CA MET A 1 1.17 -61.14 1.48
C MET A 1 1.47 -60.49 0.12
N ARG A 2 1.68 -61.24 -0.98
CA ARG A 2 1.98 -60.65 -2.32
C ARG A 2 0.96 -59.61 -2.83
N ARG A 3 -0.34 -59.83 -2.65
CA ARG A 3 -1.38 -58.85 -3.06
C ARG A 3 -1.35 -57.55 -2.26
N ILE A 4 -1.00 -57.60 -0.97
CA ILE A 4 -0.93 -56.42 -0.09
C ILE A 4 0.35 -55.61 -0.41
N LEU A 5 1.48 -56.28 -0.66
CA LEU A 5 2.71 -55.60 -1.13
C LEU A 5 2.51 -54.86 -2.46
N ASN A 6 1.76 -55.46 -3.40
CA ASN A 6 1.48 -54.85 -4.70
C ASN A 6 0.55 -53.63 -4.59
N LEU A 7 -0.42 -53.64 -3.67
CA LEU A 7 -1.27 -52.47 -3.42
C LEU A 7 -0.46 -51.31 -2.80
N VAL A 8 0.36 -51.58 -1.78
CA VAL A 8 1.17 -50.55 -1.10
C VAL A 8 2.18 -49.91 -2.07
N SER A 9 2.79 -50.70 -2.95
CA SER A 9 3.68 -50.23 -4.01
C SER A 9 2.97 -49.31 -5.01
N SER A 10 1.73 -49.67 -5.41
CA SER A 10 0.91 -48.86 -6.32
C SER A 10 0.52 -47.51 -5.73
N PHE A 11 0.15 -47.45 -4.45
CA PHE A 11 -0.19 -46.19 -3.77
C PHE A 11 1.03 -45.30 -3.55
N ALA A 12 2.20 -45.88 -3.23
CA ALA A 12 3.45 -45.14 -3.09
C ALA A 12 3.89 -44.50 -4.42
N LEU A 13 3.79 -45.24 -5.54
CA LEU A 13 4.10 -44.73 -6.87
C LEU A 13 3.13 -43.62 -7.31
N GLN A 14 1.84 -43.74 -6.99
CA GLN A 14 0.84 -42.71 -7.28
C GLN A 14 1.04 -41.44 -6.41
N ALA A 15 1.42 -41.59 -5.14
CA ALA A 15 1.72 -40.46 -4.27
C ALA A 15 2.97 -39.69 -4.70
N ILE A 16 4.01 -40.39 -5.18
CA ILE A 16 5.25 -39.76 -5.70
C ILE A 16 4.98 -39.00 -7.00
N LEU A 17 4.16 -39.55 -7.91
CA LEU A 17 3.72 -38.88 -9.14
C LEU A 17 2.92 -37.59 -8.87
N LEU A 18 2.05 -37.60 -7.86
CA LEU A 18 1.27 -36.41 -7.44
C LEU A 18 2.14 -35.35 -6.74
N ALA A 19 3.17 -35.76 -5.99
CA ALA A 19 4.13 -34.85 -5.36
C ALA A 19 5.10 -34.20 -6.37
N SER A 20 5.43 -34.86 -7.48
CA SER A 20 6.24 -34.28 -8.56
C SER A 20 5.51 -33.22 -9.40
N LEU A 21 4.17 -33.24 -9.43
CA LEU A 21 3.36 -32.26 -10.16
C LEU A 21 3.24 -30.89 -9.47
N THR A 22 3.70 -30.75 -8.22
CA THR A 22 3.63 -29.49 -7.47
C THR A 22 4.92 -28.65 -7.51
N LEU A 23 6.04 -29.18 -8.03
CA LEU A 23 7.32 -28.44 -8.06
C LEU A 23 7.62 -27.69 -9.36
N SER A 24 6.82 -27.89 -10.42
CA SER A 24 6.98 -27.14 -11.68
C SER A 24 5.71 -26.37 -11.99
N GLN A 25 5.40 -25.33 -11.19
CA GLN A 25 4.49 -24.30 -11.69
C GLN A 25 5.20 -23.59 -12.85
N PRO A 26 4.64 -23.62 -14.07
CA PRO A 26 5.14 -22.78 -15.15
C PRO A 26 5.05 -21.33 -14.65
N SER A 27 6.16 -20.59 -14.66
CA SER A 27 6.09 -19.15 -14.43
C SER A 27 5.21 -18.57 -15.53
N LEU A 28 3.97 -18.27 -15.18
CA LEU A 28 2.99 -17.82 -16.16
C LEU A 28 3.54 -16.59 -16.89
N PRO A 29 3.41 -16.47 -18.22
CA PRO A 29 3.98 -15.36 -18.99
C PRO A 29 3.60 -13.97 -18.45
N TRP A 30 2.42 -13.86 -17.84
CA TRP A 30 1.93 -12.64 -17.19
C TRP A 30 2.68 -12.28 -15.91
N LYS A 31 3.30 -13.24 -15.20
CA LYS A 31 4.10 -12.98 -13.99
C LYS A 31 5.39 -12.23 -14.34
N GLU A 32 6.02 -12.57 -15.46
CA GLU A 32 7.20 -11.85 -15.97
C GLU A 32 6.82 -10.48 -16.56
N TRP A 33 5.70 -10.39 -17.27
CA TRP A 33 5.16 -9.11 -17.77
C TRP A 33 4.83 -8.15 -16.63
N ASN A 34 4.20 -8.64 -15.55
CA ASN A 34 3.90 -7.87 -14.35
C ASN A 34 5.17 -7.34 -13.67
N ARG A 35 6.24 -8.15 -13.58
CA ARG A 35 7.53 -7.71 -13.03
C ARG A 35 8.17 -6.60 -13.86
N ASN A 36 8.14 -6.73 -15.18
CA ASN A 36 8.70 -5.73 -16.07
C ASN A 36 7.92 -4.41 -15.99
N LEU A 37 6.58 -4.46 -15.99
CA LEU A 37 5.75 -3.28 -15.86
C LEU A 37 5.90 -2.61 -14.48
N ALA A 38 5.90 -3.39 -13.40
CA ALA A 38 6.12 -2.88 -12.05
C ALA A 38 7.46 -2.14 -11.95
N ASN A 39 8.53 -2.73 -12.49
CA ASN A 39 9.85 -2.10 -12.55
C ASN A 39 9.83 -0.79 -13.36
N GLN A 40 9.19 -0.80 -14.55
CA GLN A 40 9.08 0.40 -15.37
C GLN A 40 8.32 1.54 -14.69
N ILE A 41 7.26 1.21 -13.95
CA ILE A 41 6.48 2.20 -13.18
C ILE A 41 7.32 2.70 -12.01
N CYS A 42 7.87 1.81 -11.18
CA CYS A 42 8.62 2.21 -9.99
C CYS A 42 9.89 3.00 -10.29
N LYS A 43 10.53 2.79 -11.46
CA LYS A 43 11.64 3.64 -11.93
C LYS A 43 11.24 5.09 -12.22
N LYS A 44 9.95 5.34 -12.44
CA LYS A 44 9.38 6.68 -12.65
C LYS A 44 8.80 7.28 -11.37
N THR A 45 8.91 6.59 -10.23
CA THR A 45 8.45 7.10 -8.93
C THR A 45 9.63 7.36 -8.01
N PRO A 46 9.50 8.29 -7.04
CA PRO A 46 10.41 8.30 -5.91
C PRO A 46 10.25 7.00 -5.10
N PHE A 47 11.25 6.67 -4.26
CA PHE A 47 11.23 5.49 -3.37
C PHE A 47 10.96 4.17 -4.11
N TYR A 48 11.86 3.82 -5.04
CA TYR A 48 11.77 2.60 -5.86
C TYR A 48 11.50 1.34 -5.03
N ASP A 49 12.24 1.13 -3.93
CA ASP A 49 12.10 -0.09 -3.12
C ASP A 49 10.73 -0.20 -2.47
N LEU A 50 10.16 0.92 -2.02
CA LEU A 50 8.80 0.95 -1.45
C LEU A 50 7.77 0.62 -2.52
N CYS A 51 7.85 1.26 -3.69
CA CYS A 51 6.96 0.99 -4.81
C CYS A 51 7.04 -0.49 -5.21
N SER A 52 8.27 -0.99 -5.40
CA SER A 52 8.54 -2.37 -5.79
C SER A 52 7.96 -3.35 -4.76
N SER A 53 8.20 -3.12 -3.46
CA SER A 53 7.68 -3.98 -2.39
C SER A 53 6.15 -4.06 -2.42
N ILE A 54 5.46 -2.93 -2.60
CA ILE A 54 3.99 -2.89 -2.64
C ILE A 54 3.46 -3.67 -3.84
N LEU A 55 4.05 -3.48 -5.02
CA LEU A 55 3.61 -4.15 -6.25
C LEU A 55 3.90 -5.66 -6.22
N HIS A 56 5.01 -6.09 -5.60
CA HIS A 56 5.32 -7.52 -5.49
C HIS A 56 4.45 -8.24 -4.46
N SER A 57 4.11 -7.59 -3.35
CA SER A 57 3.20 -8.15 -2.34
C SER A 57 1.74 -8.19 -2.80
N ASN A 58 1.40 -7.47 -3.88
CA ASN A 58 0.06 -7.41 -4.44
C ASN A 58 0.13 -7.68 -5.95
N PRO A 59 0.35 -8.94 -6.37
CA PRO A 59 0.44 -9.27 -7.79
C PRO A 59 -0.88 -8.87 -8.47
N LEU A 60 -0.82 -7.78 -9.22
CA LEU A 60 -1.95 -7.26 -9.96
C LEU A 60 -2.48 -8.36 -10.89
N SER A 61 -3.81 -8.52 -10.93
CA SER A 61 -4.47 -9.52 -11.78
C SER A 61 -4.08 -9.34 -13.26
N LEU A 62 -4.31 -10.39 -14.07
CA LEU A 62 -3.83 -10.71 -15.43
C LEU A 62 -3.31 -9.61 -16.39
N LYS A 63 -3.65 -8.34 -16.19
CA LYS A 63 -3.07 -7.15 -16.85
C LYS A 63 -3.07 -5.93 -15.91
N PRO A 64 -2.05 -5.70 -15.07
CA PRO A 64 -1.83 -4.39 -14.47
C PRO A 64 -1.83 -3.29 -15.52
N ASP A 65 -2.79 -2.37 -15.43
CA ASP A 65 -2.69 -1.08 -16.07
C ASP A 65 -2.24 -0.04 -15.03
N LEU A 66 -1.79 1.11 -15.52
CA LEU A 66 -1.31 2.19 -14.66
C LEU A 66 -2.38 2.68 -13.68
N LYS A 67 -3.66 2.54 -14.06
CA LYS A 67 -4.83 2.87 -13.24
C LYS A 67 -4.97 1.91 -12.05
N GLY A 68 -4.85 0.60 -12.27
CA GLY A 68 -4.87 -0.41 -11.22
C GLY A 68 -3.71 -0.25 -10.25
N VAL A 69 -2.53 0.13 -10.75
CA VAL A 69 -1.38 0.49 -9.90
C VAL A 69 -1.69 1.74 -9.05
N ALA A 70 -2.30 2.77 -9.62
CA ALA A 70 -2.70 3.96 -8.88
C ALA A 70 -3.74 3.65 -7.78
N LEU A 71 -4.74 2.82 -8.08
CA LEU A 71 -5.75 2.38 -7.10
C LEU A 71 -5.12 1.59 -5.95
N LEU A 72 -4.21 0.66 -6.26
CA LEU A 72 -3.47 -0.11 -5.26
C LEU A 72 -2.69 0.82 -4.31
N MET A 73 -1.97 1.80 -4.86
CA MET A 73 -1.23 2.77 -4.05
C MET A 73 -2.15 3.63 -3.19
N MET A 74 -3.28 4.10 -3.73
CA MET A 74 -4.25 4.87 -2.96
C MET A 74 -4.88 4.07 -1.82
N ASN A 75 -5.18 2.80 -2.04
CA ASN A 75 -5.67 1.91 -0.98
C ASN A 75 -4.63 1.69 0.12
N ASN A 76 -3.34 1.58 -0.24
CA ASN A 76 -2.26 1.52 0.74
C ASN A 76 -2.14 2.82 1.55
N ILE A 77 -2.27 3.99 0.91
CA ILE A 77 -2.28 5.28 1.60
C ILE A 77 -3.46 5.35 2.58
N LEU A 78 -4.67 5.00 2.12
CA LEU A 78 -5.87 4.99 2.96
C LEU A 78 -5.71 4.07 4.17
N ALA A 79 -5.22 2.84 3.97
CA ALA A 79 -4.98 1.90 5.06
C ALA A 79 -3.98 2.46 6.10
N ASN A 80 -2.84 3.00 5.65
CA ASN A 80 -1.82 3.55 6.55
C ASN A 80 -2.29 4.85 7.24
N ALA A 81 -3.07 5.69 6.56
CA ALA A 81 -3.65 6.90 7.14
C ALA A 81 -4.70 6.56 8.22
N SER A 82 -5.56 5.57 7.96
CA SER A 82 -6.53 5.06 8.93
C SER A 82 -5.86 4.48 10.16
N ASP A 83 -4.85 3.63 9.97
CA ASP A 83 -4.08 3.05 11.07
C ASP A 83 -3.33 4.12 11.88
N THR A 84 -2.79 5.14 11.20
CA THR A 84 -2.16 6.29 11.87
C THR A 84 -3.17 7.10 12.69
N LEU A 85 -4.38 7.33 12.17
CA LEU A 85 -5.45 8.01 12.91
C LEU A 85 -5.84 7.22 14.16
N SER A 86 -6.08 5.91 14.04
CA SER A 86 -6.40 5.06 15.20
C SER A 86 -5.28 5.04 16.23
N TYR A 87 -4.02 5.05 15.78
CA TYR A 87 -2.86 5.16 16.67
C TYR A 87 -2.83 6.51 17.42
N ILE A 88 -3.07 7.62 16.73
CA ILE A 88 -3.17 8.96 17.34
C ILE A 88 -4.27 8.99 18.40
N GLU A 89 -5.47 8.49 18.07
CA GLU A 89 -6.60 8.42 19.01
C GLU A 89 -6.27 7.56 20.24
N GLY A 90 -5.53 6.48 20.05
CA GLY A 90 -5.02 5.65 21.15
C GLY A 90 -4.03 6.39 22.05
N LEU A 91 -3.12 7.17 21.47
CA LEU A 91 -2.18 7.98 22.24
C LEU A 91 -2.88 9.08 23.05
N ILE A 92 -3.89 9.74 22.48
CA ILE A 92 -4.69 10.76 23.17
C ILE A 92 -5.33 10.18 24.45
N LYS A 93 -5.90 8.98 24.36
CA LYS A 93 -6.55 8.32 25.51
C LYS A 93 -5.58 7.97 26.64
N ASN A 94 -4.29 7.81 26.34
CA ASN A 94 -3.28 7.27 27.25
C ASN A 94 -2.29 8.32 27.78
N THR A 95 -2.28 9.53 27.22
CA THR A 95 -1.36 10.59 27.67
C THR A 95 -1.96 11.39 28.82
N SER A 96 -1.13 11.74 29.79
CA SER A 96 -1.42 12.76 30.81
C SER A 96 -0.71 14.09 30.54
N ASN A 97 0.16 14.14 29.54
CA ASN A 97 0.85 15.34 29.11
C ASN A 97 -0.07 16.16 28.18
N ARG A 98 -0.48 17.35 28.65
CA ARG A 98 -1.40 18.26 27.95
C ARG A 98 -0.85 18.79 26.63
N ASP A 99 0.44 19.12 26.56
CA ASP A 99 1.05 19.63 25.33
C ASP A 99 1.08 18.54 24.25
N LEU A 100 1.39 17.31 24.66
CA LEU A 100 1.33 16.15 23.78
C LEU A 100 -0.10 15.85 23.35
N GLU A 101 -1.07 15.89 24.26
CA GLU A 101 -2.49 15.71 23.96
C GLU A 101 -2.97 16.72 22.92
N GLN A 102 -2.64 18.00 23.08
CA GLN A 102 -3.03 19.05 22.14
C GLN A 102 -2.39 18.87 20.75
N ALA A 103 -1.11 18.49 20.69
CA ALA A 103 -0.44 18.19 19.43
C ALA A 103 -1.08 16.99 18.71
N LEU A 104 -1.39 15.92 19.46
CA LEU A 104 -2.06 14.73 18.93
C LEU A 104 -3.49 15.03 18.46
N ALA A 105 -4.25 15.83 19.21
CA ALA A 105 -5.60 16.23 18.83
C ALA A 105 -5.62 17.00 17.50
N PHE A 106 -4.68 17.94 17.32
CA PHE A 106 -4.51 18.64 16.04
C PHE A 106 -4.21 17.66 14.90
N CYS A 107 -3.34 16.66 15.14
CA CYS A 107 -3.06 15.64 14.15
C CYS A 107 -4.29 14.78 13.82
N ALA A 108 -5.10 14.41 14.81
CA ALA A 108 -6.35 13.70 14.58
C ALA A 108 -7.29 14.53 13.69
N GLU A 109 -7.46 15.82 13.98
CA GLU A 109 -8.26 16.74 13.17
C GLU A 109 -7.76 16.84 11.72
N SER A 110 -6.45 16.81 11.48
CA SER A 110 -5.89 16.74 10.12
C SER A 110 -6.13 15.39 9.43
N TYR A 111 -6.06 14.26 10.14
CA TYR A 111 -6.20 12.92 9.54
C TYR A 111 -7.66 12.49 9.31
N ILE A 112 -8.59 12.90 10.17
CA ILE A 112 -10.03 12.57 10.05
C ILE A 112 -10.60 12.88 8.66
N PRO A 113 -10.47 14.09 8.09
CA PRO A 113 -11.01 14.39 6.76
C PRO A 113 -10.28 13.62 5.67
N LEU A 114 -8.99 13.32 5.83
CA LEU A 114 -8.24 12.51 4.86
C LEU A 114 -8.82 11.12 4.74
N VAL A 115 -9.03 10.47 5.87
CA VAL A 115 -9.53 9.10 5.95
C VAL A 115 -10.99 9.02 5.54
N LYS A 116 -11.84 9.93 6.03
CA LYS A 116 -13.29 9.88 5.78
C LYS A 116 -13.68 10.31 4.38
N TYR A 117 -12.95 11.27 3.79
CA TYR A 117 -13.41 11.94 2.57
C TYR A 117 -12.35 11.98 1.47
N ILE A 118 -11.18 12.57 1.74
CA ILE A 118 -10.24 12.93 0.66
C ILE A 118 -9.62 11.71 -0.03
N LEU A 119 -9.15 10.73 0.74
CA LEU A 119 -8.53 9.53 0.17
C LEU A 119 -9.56 8.62 -0.52
N PRO A 120 -10.76 8.38 0.04
CA PRO A 120 -11.85 7.71 -0.70
C PRO A 120 -12.24 8.44 -1.99
N GLN A 121 -12.33 9.78 -1.97
CA GLN A 121 -12.61 10.57 -3.17
C GLN A 121 -11.51 10.43 -4.23
N ALA A 122 -10.24 10.34 -3.84
CA ALA A 122 -9.16 10.09 -4.77
C ALA A 122 -9.26 8.70 -5.42
N VAL A 123 -9.64 7.66 -4.66
CA VAL A 123 -9.88 6.31 -5.18
C VAL A 123 -11.02 6.32 -6.21
N ASP A 124 -12.14 6.97 -5.89
CA ASP A 124 -13.27 7.13 -6.81
C ASP A 124 -12.86 7.92 -8.06
N ALA A 125 -12.13 9.02 -7.88
CA ALA A 125 -11.63 9.84 -8.98
C ALA A 125 -10.73 9.05 -9.95
N ILE A 126 -9.80 8.24 -9.44
CA ILE A 126 -8.97 7.36 -10.29
C ILE A 126 -9.86 6.36 -11.03
N SER A 127 -10.82 5.75 -10.33
CA SER A 127 -11.75 4.77 -10.90
C SER A 127 -12.56 5.37 -12.06
N GLN A 128 -12.91 6.65 -11.97
CA GLN A 128 -13.67 7.39 -12.98
C GLN A 128 -12.79 8.13 -14.01
N GLY A 129 -11.46 7.98 -13.96
CA GLY A 129 -10.56 8.67 -14.89
C GLY A 129 -10.37 10.17 -14.62
N ARG A 130 -10.86 10.68 -13.49
CA ARG A 130 -10.72 12.09 -13.06
C ARG A 130 -9.36 12.34 -12.40
N PHE A 131 -8.28 12.10 -13.14
CA PHE A 131 -6.91 12.13 -12.60
C PHE A 131 -6.48 13.50 -12.07
N GLY A 132 -7.02 14.60 -12.62
CA GLY A 132 -6.78 15.95 -12.10
C GLY A 132 -7.30 16.13 -10.67
N PHE A 133 -8.51 15.64 -10.41
CA PHE A 133 -9.09 15.67 -9.06
C PHE A 133 -8.36 14.72 -8.12
N ALA A 134 -7.99 13.52 -8.58
CA ALA A 134 -7.17 12.61 -7.79
C ALA A 134 -5.81 13.23 -7.39
N SER A 135 -5.16 13.94 -8.32
CA SER A 135 -3.90 14.66 -8.04
C SER A 135 -4.10 15.76 -7.00
N TYR A 136 -5.22 16.48 -7.04
CA TYR A 136 -5.57 17.48 -6.03
C TYR A 136 -5.76 16.84 -4.65
N CYS A 137 -6.50 15.74 -4.54
CA CYS A 137 -6.70 15.03 -3.29
C CYS A 137 -5.37 14.54 -2.67
N ILE A 138 -4.45 14.01 -3.49
CA ILE A 138 -3.11 13.61 -3.04
C ILE A 138 -2.32 14.81 -2.52
N PHE A 139 -2.33 15.93 -3.25
CA PHE A 139 -1.65 17.15 -2.83
C PHE A 139 -2.20 17.67 -1.50
N TYR A 140 -3.52 17.69 -1.35
CA TYR A 140 -4.19 18.07 -0.10
C TYR A 140 -3.79 17.14 1.05
N ALA A 141 -3.80 15.82 0.84
CA ALA A 141 -3.37 14.86 1.84
C ALA A 141 -1.93 15.08 2.31
N LEU A 142 -1.00 15.35 1.38
CA LEU A 142 0.38 15.66 1.72
C LEU A 142 0.49 16.92 2.60
N LYS A 143 -0.30 17.95 2.30
CA LYS A 143 -0.33 19.20 3.08
C LYS A 143 -0.79 18.95 4.52
N GLU A 144 -1.89 18.23 4.70
CA GLU A 144 -2.42 17.91 6.03
C GLU A 144 -1.46 17.05 6.87
N ILE A 145 -0.84 16.03 6.26
CA ILE A 145 0.18 15.19 6.92
C ILE A 145 1.36 16.06 7.39
N ASN A 146 1.81 17.01 6.57
CA ASN A 146 2.89 17.93 6.93
C ASN A 146 2.47 18.96 7.99
N SER A 147 1.21 19.38 8.02
CA SER A 147 0.69 20.30 9.04
C SER A 147 0.73 19.67 10.43
N CYS A 148 0.35 18.39 10.54
CA CYS A 148 0.44 17.63 11.80
C CYS A 148 1.87 17.65 12.37
N ASP A 149 2.87 17.44 11.54
CA ASP A 149 4.28 17.38 11.97
C ASP A 149 4.79 18.68 12.60
N LYS A 150 4.32 19.83 12.09
CA LYS A 150 4.71 21.15 12.57
C LYS A 150 4.23 21.44 14.00
N LYS A 151 3.34 20.62 14.55
CA LYS A 151 2.89 20.73 15.95
C LYS A 151 3.81 20.04 16.94
N PHE A 152 4.71 19.18 16.48
CA PHE A 152 5.69 18.55 17.34
C PHE A 152 7.02 19.30 17.27
N SER A 153 7.52 19.73 18.43
CA SER A 153 8.83 20.36 18.58
C SER A 153 9.76 19.48 19.41
N GLY A 154 10.93 19.13 18.86
CA GLY A 154 11.96 18.36 19.57
C GLY A 154 11.60 16.89 19.78
N ALA A 155 11.87 16.34 20.97
CA ALA A 155 11.70 14.92 21.30
C ALA A 155 10.24 14.41 21.24
N SER A 156 9.25 15.30 21.15
CA SER A 156 7.83 14.96 21.03
C SER A 156 7.41 14.46 19.64
N GLN A 157 8.27 14.57 18.61
CA GLN A 157 8.02 13.99 17.27
C GLN A 157 8.05 12.45 17.26
N ALA A 158 8.60 11.84 18.32
CA ALA A 158 8.88 10.40 18.38
C ALA A 158 7.68 9.47 18.10
N PRO A 159 6.43 9.73 18.55
CA PRO A 159 5.36 8.75 18.40
C PRO A 159 4.91 8.57 16.95
N LEU A 160 4.96 9.63 16.14
CA LEU A 160 4.37 9.63 14.79
C LEU A 160 5.39 9.60 13.65
N ARG A 161 6.69 9.77 13.94
CA ARG A 161 7.72 9.96 12.91
C ARG A 161 7.71 8.86 11.84
N ASP A 162 7.73 7.59 12.25
CA ASP A 162 7.82 6.48 11.29
C ASP A 162 6.52 6.29 10.50
N ARG A 163 5.38 6.40 11.19
CA ARG A 163 4.04 6.33 10.60
C ARG A 163 3.80 7.44 9.59
N LYS A 164 4.21 8.66 9.91
CA LYS A 164 4.22 9.79 8.98
C LYS A 164 5.11 9.49 7.78
N ASN A 165 6.36 9.05 8.02
CA ASN A 165 7.32 8.81 6.95
C ASN A 165 6.80 7.80 5.93
N ILE A 166 6.15 6.72 6.37
CA ILE A 166 5.56 5.74 5.45
C ILE A 166 4.41 6.35 4.64
N VAL A 167 3.44 7.04 5.27
CA VAL A 167 2.33 7.68 4.55
C VAL A 167 2.84 8.72 3.56
N GLN A 168 3.82 9.54 3.95
CA GLN A 168 4.41 10.57 3.07
C GLN A 168 5.12 9.95 1.86
N LYS A 169 5.90 8.87 2.06
CA LYS A 169 6.54 8.16 0.95
C LYS A 169 5.50 7.55 0.00
N LEU A 170 4.44 6.94 0.54
CA LEU A 170 3.34 6.39 -0.25
C LEU A 170 2.63 7.46 -1.10
N VAL A 171 2.29 8.61 -0.49
CA VAL A 171 1.67 9.76 -1.16
C VAL A 171 2.56 10.29 -2.30
N ASN A 172 3.87 10.35 -2.09
CA ASN A 172 4.82 10.77 -3.13
C ASN A 172 4.90 9.76 -4.30
N VAL A 173 4.89 8.46 -4.01
CA VAL A 173 4.84 7.39 -5.04
C VAL A 173 3.54 7.52 -5.85
N ALA A 174 2.39 7.62 -5.18
CA ALA A 174 1.09 7.76 -5.83
C ALA A 174 1.00 9.04 -6.68
N SER A 175 1.52 10.17 -6.19
CA SER A 175 1.59 11.43 -6.96
C SER A 175 2.34 11.24 -8.29
N ALA A 176 3.48 10.54 -8.27
CA ALA A 176 4.24 10.27 -9.49
C ALA A 176 3.46 9.38 -10.47
N ILE A 177 2.75 8.36 -9.98
CA ILE A 177 1.90 7.49 -10.81
C ILE A 177 0.73 8.26 -11.42
N ILE A 178 0.04 9.11 -10.65
CA ILE A 178 -1.04 9.94 -11.18
C ILE A 178 -0.53 10.94 -12.23
N LYS A 179 0.68 11.49 -12.06
CA LYS A 179 1.33 12.31 -13.09
C LYS A 179 1.59 11.56 -14.39
N LEU A 180 1.81 10.24 -14.34
CA LEU A 180 1.91 9.43 -15.56
C LEU A 180 0.54 9.26 -16.22
N LEU A 181 -0.53 9.08 -15.44
CA LEU A 181 -1.92 9.00 -15.92
C LEU A 181 -2.41 10.32 -16.54
N LEU A 182 -1.89 11.47 -16.09
CA LEU A 182 -2.22 12.78 -16.65
C LEU A 182 -1.56 13.07 -18.01
N LYS A 183 -0.54 12.29 -18.39
CA LYS A 183 0.24 12.49 -19.62
C LYS A 183 -0.14 11.53 -20.75
N GLY A 184 -0.91 10.49 -20.46
CA GLY A 184 -1.43 9.52 -21.41
C GLY A 184 -2.87 9.85 -21.76
#